data_AF-A0A7V2HKU4-F1
#
_entry.id   AF-A0A7V2HKU4-F1
#
_cell.length_a   1.000
_cell.length_b   1.000
_cell.length_c   1.000
_cell.angle_alpha   90.00
_cell.angle_beta   90.00
_cell.angle_gamma   90.00
#
_symmetry.space_group_name_H-M   'P 1'
#
loop_
_entity.id
_entity.type
_entity.pdbx_description
1 polymer ?
#
loop_
_entity_poly.entity_id
_entity_poly.type
_entity_poly.pdbx_seq_one_letter_code
_entity_poly.pdbx_strand_id
1 'polypeptide(L)'
;MMNNNVLRIQEPSPPPIRKTCRTCGNEFRVWPYRRNRAKFCSPRCGSTGRTGPQHNHWKGGRSVSSRIGYATVWTPEGRKYEHRVVAEKMLGRKLLSHETIHHRNGVKSDNRRRNLQVLPRNIHNRTQTTIRWRAGNFRRSSPLCGKPRRSRLAKGTLCRRVAPCAYHKNHKSCPALR
;
A
#
# COMPACT_ATOMS: atom_id res chain seq x y z
N MET A 1 -57.34 29.13 25.64
CA MET A 1 -56.09 28.73 24.97
C MET A 1 -55.04 29.79 25.30
N MET A 2 -54.16 29.53 26.27
CA MET A 2 -53.14 30.51 26.69
C MET A 2 -51.94 30.40 25.76
N ASN A 3 -51.77 31.38 24.88
CA ASN A 3 -50.60 31.53 24.04
C ASN A 3 -49.40 31.94 24.91
N ASN A 4 -48.64 30.95 25.37
CA ASN A 4 -47.36 31.16 26.02
C ASN A 4 -46.29 31.50 24.96
N ASN A 5 -46.36 32.72 24.42
CA ASN A 5 -45.28 33.28 23.61
C ASN A 5 -44.17 33.74 24.56
N VAL A 6 -43.36 32.79 25.03
CA VAL A 6 -42.19 33.08 25.86
C VAL A 6 -41.15 33.73 24.95
N LEU A 7 -41.03 35.05 25.05
CA LEU A 7 -39.92 35.81 24.48
C LEU A 7 -38.61 35.19 24.99
N ARG A 8 -37.91 34.43 24.14
CA ARG A 8 -36.53 34.00 24.42
C ARG A 8 -35.68 35.25 24.43
N ILE A 9 -35.46 35.81 25.61
CA ILE A 9 -34.40 36.78 25.85
C ILE A 9 -33.11 36.08 25.42
N GLN A 10 -32.50 36.55 24.33
CA GLN A 10 -31.21 36.02 23.88
C GLN A 10 -30.16 36.47 24.88
N GLU A 11 -29.87 35.63 25.88
CA GLU A 11 -28.76 35.89 26.79
C GLU A 11 -27.46 36.06 25.98
N PRO A 12 -26.63 37.08 26.29
CA PRO A 12 -25.41 37.34 25.54
C PRO A 12 -24.47 36.14 25.64
N SER A 13 -23.84 35.79 24.52
CA SER A 13 -22.95 34.62 24.46
C SER A 13 -21.85 34.70 25.53
N PRO A 14 -21.60 33.63 26.29
CA PRO A 14 -20.65 33.65 27.39
C PRO A 14 -19.23 33.96 26.90
N PRO A 15 -18.42 34.71 27.67
CA PRO A 15 -17.12 35.19 27.21
C PRO A 15 -16.15 34.04 26.90
N PRO A 16 -15.18 34.27 26.01
CA PRO A 16 -14.20 33.26 25.67
C PRO A 16 -13.26 32.96 26.85
N ILE A 17 -12.94 31.69 27.01
CA ILE A 17 -12.05 31.17 28.05
C ILE A 17 -10.61 31.07 27.54
N ARG A 18 -9.64 31.24 28.44
CA ARG A 18 -8.20 31.08 28.13
C ARG A 18 -7.80 29.60 28.26
N LYS A 19 -6.91 29.14 27.38
CA LYS A 19 -6.33 27.79 27.37
C LYS A 19 -4.87 27.81 26.93
N THR A 20 -4.11 26.82 27.39
CA THR A 20 -2.71 26.59 26.97
C THR A 20 -2.63 25.64 25.78
N CYS A 21 -1.83 25.98 24.78
CA CYS A 21 -1.61 25.13 23.60
C CYS A 21 -0.76 23.91 23.96
N ARG A 22 -1.21 22.70 23.60
CA ARG A 22 -0.45 21.45 23.86
C ARG A 22 0.86 21.31 23.06
N THR A 23 1.04 22.11 22.02
CA THR A 23 2.23 22.02 21.14
C THR A 23 3.27 23.07 21.48
N CYS A 24 2.88 24.33 21.68
CA CYS A 24 3.81 25.44 21.86
C CYS A 24 3.74 26.13 23.23
N GLY A 25 2.80 25.74 24.10
CA GLY A 25 2.64 26.36 25.42
C GLY A 25 1.95 27.72 25.44
N ASN A 26 1.77 28.39 24.30
CA ASN A 26 1.13 29.72 24.27
C ASN A 26 -0.33 29.68 24.72
N GLU A 27 -0.77 30.77 25.37
CA GLU A 27 -2.18 30.99 25.69
C GLU A 27 -2.99 31.34 24.44
N PHE A 28 -4.22 30.83 24.38
CA PHE A 28 -5.18 31.18 23.35
C PHE A 28 -6.62 31.17 23.90
N ARG A 29 -7.50 31.92 23.23
CA ARG A 29 -8.90 32.08 23.63
C ARG A 29 -9.80 31.14 22.85
N VAL A 30 -10.76 30.51 23.53
CA VAL A 30 -11.78 29.67 22.91
C VAL A 30 -13.15 29.95 23.48
N TRP A 31 -14.19 29.84 22.66
CA TRP A 31 -15.55 29.91 23.14
C TRP A 31 -15.90 28.72 24.05
N PRO A 32 -16.77 28.89 25.07
CA PRO A 32 -17.08 27.84 26.05
C PRO A 32 -17.50 26.50 25.44
N TYR A 33 -18.28 26.51 24.36
CA TYR A 33 -18.70 25.27 23.66
C TYR A 33 -17.53 24.47 23.07
N ARG A 34 -16.37 25.11 22.82
CA ARG A 34 -15.14 24.45 22.32
C ARG A 34 -14.19 24.04 23.44
N ARG A 35 -14.50 24.32 24.72
CA ARG A 35 -13.62 24.06 25.88
C ARG A 35 -13.01 22.67 25.82
N ASN A 36 -13.82 21.64 25.56
CA ASN A 36 -13.35 20.25 25.60
C ASN A 36 -12.67 19.80 24.30
N ARG A 37 -13.00 20.42 23.15
CA ARG A 37 -12.51 20.01 21.82
C ARG A 37 -11.21 20.72 21.41
N ALA A 38 -11.03 21.97 21.81
CA ALA A 38 -9.89 22.78 21.41
C ALA A 38 -8.62 22.43 22.19
N LYS A 39 -7.57 22.02 21.48
CA LYS A 39 -6.28 21.58 22.06
C LYS A 39 -5.08 22.44 21.66
N PHE A 40 -5.21 23.25 20.62
CA PHE A 40 -4.10 23.95 19.97
C PHE A 40 -4.49 25.38 19.61
N CYS A 41 -3.54 26.32 19.68
CA CYS A 41 -3.75 27.73 19.39
C CYS A 41 -3.90 28.04 17.89
N SER A 42 -3.34 27.20 17.00
CA SER A 42 -3.32 27.42 15.55
C SER A 42 -3.40 26.11 14.75
N PRO A 43 -3.78 26.16 13.46
CA PRO A 43 -3.74 25.00 12.57
C PRO A 43 -2.34 24.37 12.48
N ARG A 44 -1.28 25.19 12.50
CA ARG A 44 0.12 24.74 12.51
C ARG A 44 0.41 23.90 13.74
N CYS A 45 0.15 24.43 14.94
CA CYS A 45 0.32 23.68 16.19
C CYS A 45 -0.51 22.40 16.21
N GLY A 46 -1.72 22.46 15.65
CA GLY A 46 -2.60 21.29 15.55
C GLY A 46 -2.15 20.25 14.54
N SER A 47 -1.39 20.62 13.51
CA SER A 47 -0.75 19.67 12.60
C SER A 47 0.39 18.95 13.32
N THR A 48 1.32 19.72 13.92
CA THR A 48 2.47 19.19 14.67
C THR A 48 2.05 18.28 15.81
N GLY A 49 1.06 18.71 16.61
CA GLY A 49 0.56 17.95 17.78
C GLY A 49 -0.34 16.77 17.43
N ARG A 50 -0.71 16.57 16.14
CA ARG A 50 -1.46 15.39 15.67
C ARG A 50 -0.60 14.54 14.75
N THR A 51 0.69 14.42 15.04
CA THR A 51 1.60 13.52 14.32
C THR A 51 1.98 12.32 15.17
N GLY A 52 2.42 11.25 14.51
CA GLY A 52 2.95 10.08 15.20
C GLY A 52 1.93 9.47 16.17
N PRO A 53 2.37 9.03 17.37
CA PRO A 53 1.52 8.45 18.40
C PRO A 53 0.33 9.30 18.85
N GLN A 54 0.38 10.62 18.65
CA GLN A 54 -0.70 11.53 19.04
C GLN A 54 -1.85 11.57 18.04
N HIS A 55 -1.70 10.96 16.86
CA HIS A 55 -2.75 10.88 15.85
C HIS A 55 -3.69 9.69 16.16
N ASN A 56 -5.01 9.91 16.16
CA ASN A 56 -5.99 8.87 16.52
C ASN A 56 -5.90 7.61 15.63
N HIS A 57 -5.44 7.73 14.39
CA HIS A 57 -5.29 6.59 13.47
C HIS A 57 -3.88 5.99 13.49
N TRP A 58 -3.03 6.37 14.45
CA TRP A 58 -1.67 5.86 14.56
C TRP A 58 -1.69 4.40 15.02
N LYS A 59 -1.30 3.50 14.12
CA LYS A 59 -1.18 2.05 14.37
C LYS A 59 0.29 1.65 14.42
N GLY A 60 1.05 2.25 15.34
CA GLY A 60 2.49 2.01 15.48
C GLY A 60 3.33 2.45 14.28
N GLY A 61 2.85 3.41 13.48
CA GLY A 61 3.54 3.93 12.30
C GLY A 61 3.45 3.04 11.05
N ARG A 62 2.75 1.90 11.15
CA ARG A 62 2.49 1.03 10.01
C ARG A 62 1.32 1.54 9.17
N SER A 63 1.50 1.65 7.86
CA SER A 63 0.45 2.02 6.91
C SER A 63 0.55 1.20 5.63
N VAL A 64 -0.58 0.69 5.15
CA VAL A 64 -0.66 -0.08 3.90
C VAL A 64 -1.24 0.82 2.81
N SER A 65 -0.51 0.96 1.70
CA SER A 65 -1.03 1.68 0.54
C SER A 65 -2.17 0.89 -0.11
N SER A 66 -3.37 1.48 -0.17
CA SER A 66 -4.52 0.89 -0.87
C SER A 66 -4.26 0.72 -2.37
N ARG A 67 -3.51 1.66 -2.97
CA ARG A 67 -3.21 1.66 -4.42
C ARG A 67 -2.19 0.59 -4.83
N ILE A 68 -1.13 0.42 -4.04
CA ILE A 68 0.04 -0.41 -4.45
C ILE A 68 0.09 -1.73 -3.65
N GLY A 69 -0.55 -1.79 -2.49
CA GLY A 69 -0.61 -2.95 -1.60
C GLY A 69 0.60 -3.10 -0.66
N TYR A 70 1.62 -2.25 -0.76
CA TYR A 70 2.79 -2.32 0.09
C TYR A 70 2.53 -1.68 1.46
N ALA A 71 2.99 -2.38 2.50
CA ALA A 71 3.08 -1.81 3.83
C ALA A 71 4.35 -0.97 4.00
N THR A 72 4.20 0.16 4.67
CA THR A 72 5.26 1.09 5.08
C THR A 72 5.27 1.20 6.58
N VAL A 73 6.44 1.40 7.16
CA VAL A 73 6.65 1.64 8.59
C VAL A 73 7.38 2.96 8.78
N TRP A 74 7.02 3.68 9.84
CA TRP A 74 7.76 4.85 10.27
C TRP A 74 9.01 4.42 11.02
N THR A 75 10.17 4.87 10.55
CA THR A 75 11.48 4.68 11.21
C THR A 75 12.06 6.05 11.57
N PRO A 76 13.08 6.13 12.45
CA PRO A 76 13.75 7.40 12.75
C PRO A 76 14.31 8.10 11.50
N GLU A 77 14.71 7.32 10.49
CA GLU A 77 15.19 7.80 9.18
C GLU A 77 14.04 8.14 8.20
N GLY A 78 12.79 8.10 8.64
CA GLY A 78 11.60 8.36 7.83
C GLY A 78 10.80 7.11 7.45
N ARG A 79 9.88 7.26 6.49
CA ARG A 79 9.04 6.14 6.03
C ARG A 79 9.84 5.17 5.16
N LYS A 80 9.85 3.90 5.54
CA LYS A 80 10.45 2.82 4.77
C LYS A 80 9.43 1.73 4.45
N TYR A 81 9.69 0.97 3.40
CA TYR A 81 8.89 -0.22 3.09
C TYR A 81 9.14 -1.31 4.13
N GLU A 82 8.06 -1.85 4.71
CA GLU A 82 8.14 -2.83 5.80
C GLU A 82 8.90 -4.09 5.37
N HIS A 83 8.63 -4.61 4.16
CA HIS A 83 9.33 -5.78 3.64
C HIS A 83 10.85 -5.58 3.55
N ARG A 84 11.33 -4.38 3.22
CA ARG A 84 12.76 -4.08 3.17
C ARG A 84 13.38 -4.07 4.56
N VAL A 85 12.72 -3.41 5.52
CA VAL A 85 13.19 -3.37 6.91
C VAL A 85 13.26 -4.78 7.50
N VAL A 86 12.25 -5.62 7.26
CA VAL A 86 12.24 -7.00 7.75
C VAL A 86 13.35 -7.82 7.08
N ALA A 87 13.54 -7.68 5.77
CA ALA A 87 14.59 -8.40 5.04
C ALA A 87 16.00 -7.98 5.47
N GLU A 88 16.27 -6.69 5.65
CA GLU A 88 17.55 -6.18 6.16
C GLU A 88 17.83 -6.73 7.58
N LYS A 89 16.81 -6.75 8.44
CA LYS A 89 16.91 -7.35 9.78
C LYS A 89 17.13 -8.87 9.74
N MET A 90 16.57 -9.57 8.75
CA MET A 90 16.81 -11.01 8.56
C MET A 90 18.24 -11.31 8.12
N LEU A 91 18.82 -10.44 7.27
CA LEU A 91 20.17 -10.60 6.73
C LEU A 91 21.27 -10.07 7.65
N GLY A 92 20.93 -9.19 8.60
CA GLY A 92 21.93 -8.49 9.43
C GLY A 92 22.75 -7.44 8.67
N ARG A 93 22.39 -7.14 7.41
CA ARG A 93 23.03 -6.13 6.56
C ARG A 93 22.02 -5.41 5.69
N LYS A 94 22.41 -4.26 5.12
CA LYS A 94 21.61 -3.57 4.10
C LYS A 94 21.45 -4.43 2.84
N LEU A 95 20.30 -4.28 2.17
CA LEU A 95 20.06 -4.92 0.88
C LEU A 95 20.94 -4.29 -0.20
N LEU A 96 21.52 -5.13 -1.05
CA LEU A 96 22.31 -4.69 -2.20
C LEU A 96 21.39 -4.14 -3.30
N SER A 97 21.93 -3.28 -4.16
CA SER A 97 21.19 -2.64 -5.25
C SER A 97 20.57 -3.63 -6.25
N HIS A 98 21.16 -4.82 -6.38
CA HIS A 98 20.72 -5.90 -7.26
C HIS A 98 19.86 -6.97 -6.56
N GLU A 99 19.61 -6.85 -5.26
CA GLU A 99 18.73 -7.74 -4.51
C GLU A 99 17.27 -7.25 -4.59
N THR A 100 16.32 -8.18 -4.63
CA THR A 100 14.89 -7.92 -4.70
C THR A 100 14.15 -8.87 -3.77
N ILE A 101 13.12 -8.37 -3.11
CA ILE A 101 12.32 -9.15 -2.16
C ILE A 101 11.11 -9.74 -2.87
N HIS A 102 10.96 -11.04 -2.74
CA HIS A 102 9.85 -11.81 -3.26
C HIS A 102 8.92 -12.23 -2.11
N HIS A 103 7.62 -12.02 -2.29
CA HIS A 103 6.57 -12.51 -1.39
C HIS A 103 6.09 -13.88 -1.89
N ARG A 104 6.32 -14.94 -1.10
CA ARG A 104 5.98 -16.33 -1.49
C ARG A 104 4.49 -16.52 -1.77
N ASN A 105 3.62 -15.91 -0.95
CA ASN A 105 2.16 -15.94 -1.12
C ASN A 105 1.61 -14.89 -2.12
N GLY A 106 2.47 -14.04 -2.69
CA GLY A 106 2.06 -12.94 -3.57
C GLY A 106 1.35 -11.76 -2.87
N VAL A 107 1.12 -11.83 -1.56
CA VAL A 107 0.46 -10.79 -0.76
C VAL A 107 1.51 -9.79 -0.25
N LYS A 108 1.54 -8.60 -0.87
CA LYS A 108 2.53 -7.53 -0.61
C LYS A 108 2.49 -6.92 0.80
N SER A 109 1.37 -7.11 1.51
CA SER A 109 1.16 -6.61 2.87
C SER A 109 1.56 -7.62 3.95
N ASP A 110 1.79 -8.89 3.59
CA ASP A 110 2.25 -9.93 4.52
C ASP A 110 3.78 -9.98 4.55
N ASN A 111 4.37 -9.25 5.49
CA ASN A 111 5.82 -9.11 5.62
C ASN A 111 6.40 -9.97 6.72
N ARG A 112 5.75 -11.08 7.07
CA ARG A 112 6.31 -12.07 8.00
C ARG A 112 7.59 -12.67 7.41
N ARG A 113 8.62 -12.88 8.23
CA ARG A 113 9.93 -13.41 7.80
C ARG A 113 9.83 -14.64 6.89
N ARG A 114 8.96 -15.59 7.25
CA ARG A 114 8.69 -16.83 6.49
C ARG A 114 8.12 -16.59 5.07
N ASN A 115 7.46 -15.47 4.84
CA ASN A 115 6.84 -15.13 3.56
C ASN A 115 7.78 -14.35 2.62
N LEU A 116 8.90 -13.84 3.15
CA LEU A 116 9.86 -13.04 2.38
C LEU A 116 11.03 -13.91 1.92
N GLN A 117 11.47 -13.68 0.68
CA GLN A 117 12.68 -14.27 0.13
C GLN A 117 13.49 -13.19 -0.59
N VAL A 118 14.77 -13.06 -0.25
CA VAL A 118 15.68 -12.15 -0.95
C VAL A 118 16.30 -12.90 -2.12
N LEU A 119 16.12 -12.38 -3.32
CA LEU A 119 16.59 -12.97 -4.57
C LEU A 119 17.36 -11.91 -5.38
N PRO A 120 18.41 -12.29 -6.12
CA PRO A 120 19.00 -11.38 -7.08
C PRO A 120 18.00 -11.07 -8.22
N ARG A 121 18.08 -9.85 -8.75
CA ARG A 121 17.11 -9.28 -9.71
C ARG A 121 16.90 -10.17 -10.94
N ASN A 122 17.94 -10.86 -11.41
CA ASN A 122 17.89 -11.79 -12.54
C ASN A 122 17.04 -13.04 -12.27
N ILE A 123 16.99 -13.53 -11.03
CA ILE A 123 16.21 -14.71 -10.62
C ILE A 123 14.75 -14.34 -10.33
N HIS A 124 14.49 -13.14 -9.84
CA HIS A 124 13.12 -12.67 -9.53
C HIS A 124 12.18 -12.69 -10.75
N ASN A 125 12.71 -12.44 -11.95
CA ASN A 125 11.92 -12.49 -13.19
C ASN A 125 11.54 -13.93 -13.57
N ARG A 126 12.41 -14.92 -13.29
CA ARG A 126 12.17 -16.34 -13.61
C ARG A 126 11.19 -17.00 -12.63
N THR A 127 11.24 -16.64 -11.34
CA THR A 127 10.34 -17.21 -10.31
C THR A 127 8.90 -16.72 -10.46
N GLN A 128 8.67 -15.48 -10.89
CA GLN A 128 7.32 -14.98 -11.21
C GLN A 128 6.68 -15.76 -12.37
N THR A 129 7.46 -16.19 -13.36
CA THR A 129 6.97 -17.03 -14.46
C THR A 129 6.56 -18.43 -14.00
N THR A 130 7.27 -19.04 -13.04
CA THR A 130 6.99 -20.40 -12.57
C THR A 130 5.73 -20.48 -11.70
N ILE A 131 5.47 -19.49 -10.84
CA ILE A 131 4.26 -19.45 -9.99
C ILE A 131 3.01 -19.18 -10.85
N ARG A 132 3.11 -18.30 -11.87
CA ARG A 132 2.02 -18.07 -12.83
C ARG A 132 1.68 -19.31 -13.66
N TRP A 133 2.66 -20.18 -13.93
CA TRP A 133 2.45 -21.44 -14.64
C TRP A 133 1.65 -22.47 -13.82
N ARG A 134 1.89 -22.57 -12.50
CA ARG A 134 1.17 -23.52 -11.62
C ARG A 134 -0.23 -23.06 -11.19
N ALA A 135 -0.49 -21.75 -11.22
CA ALA A 135 -1.75 -21.15 -10.77
C ALA A 135 -2.79 -20.91 -11.88
N GLY A 136 -2.58 -21.42 -13.10
CA GLY A 136 -3.55 -21.37 -14.20
C GLY A 136 -3.88 -19.97 -14.76
N ASN A 137 -3.20 -18.92 -14.28
CA ASN A 137 -3.57 -17.53 -14.58
C ASN A 137 -2.86 -17.01 -15.85
N PHE A 138 -3.25 -17.55 -17.01
CA PHE A 138 -2.79 -17.11 -18.33
C PHE A 138 -3.37 -15.74 -18.70
N ARG A 139 -2.79 -14.65 -18.17
CA ARG A 139 -3.06 -13.33 -18.75
C ARG A 139 -2.31 -13.18 -20.08
N ARG A 140 -3.05 -13.49 -21.15
CA ARG A 140 -2.84 -13.18 -22.58
C ARG A 140 -1.72 -13.96 -23.29
N SER A 141 -2.02 -15.21 -23.58
CA SER A 141 -1.59 -15.85 -24.84
C SER A 141 -2.82 -16.09 -25.70
N SER A 142 -2.72 -15.83 -27.01
CA SER A 142 -3.76 -16.11 -27.99
C SER A 142 -4.33 -17.53 -27.79
N PRO A 143 -5.66 -17.76 -27.89
CA PRO A 143 -6.28 -19.04 -27.54
C PRO A 143 -5.84 -20.23 -28.39
N LEU A 144 -4.97 -20.03 -29.39
CA LEU A 144 -4.48 -21.09 -30.27
C LEU A 144 -2.97 -21.36 -30.19
N CYS A 145 -2.17 -20.48 -29.57
CA CYS A 145 -0.78 -20.84 -29.23
C CYS A 145 -0.23 -19.99 -28.09
N GLY A 146 0.26 -20.67 -27.05
CA GLY A 146 0.80 -20.12 -25.81
C GLY A 146 2.09 -19.30 -25.92
N LYS A 147 2.32 -18.54 -27.00
CA LYS A 147 3.53 -17.70 -27.14
C LYS A 147 3.32 -16.29 -26.60
N PRO A 148 4.23 -15.73 -25.79
CA PRO A 148 4.24 -14.30 -25.51
C PRO A 148 4.60 -13.52 -26.78
N ARG A 149 3.90 -12.43 -27.07
CA ARG A 149 4.24 -11.48 -28.14
C ARG A 149 5.60 -10.83 -27.85
N ARG A 150 6.68 -11.43 -28.35
CA ARG A 150 7.99 -10.76 -28.50
C ARG A 150 8.27 -10.58 -29.99
N SER A 151 7.75 -9.51 -30.56
CA SER A 151 8.41 -8.72 -31.62
C SER A 151 7.46 -7.62 -32.08
N ARG A 152 7.99 -6.42 -32.35
CA ARG A 152 7.31 -5.27 -32.97
C ARG A 152 7.03 -5.48 -34.47
N LEU A 153 6.91 -6.73 -34.94
CA LEU A 153 6.83 -7.09 -36.35
C LEU A 153 5.75 -8.17 -36.54
N ALA A 154 4.48 -7.78 -36.43
CA ALA A 154 3.35 -8.54 -36.95
C ALA A 154 2.07 -7.68 -36.87
N LYS A 155 1.86 -6.85 -37.90
CA LYS A 155 0.50 -6.60 -38.37
C LYS A 155 0.08 -7.91 -39.04
N GLY A 156 -1.02 -8.53 -38.62
CA GLY A 156 -1.55 -9.71 -39.31
C GLY A 156 -2.05 -10.80 -38.38
N THR A 157 -3.34 -11.03 -38.48
CA THR A 157 -4.14 -12.05 -37.82
C THR A 157 -3.84 -13.43 -38.41
N LEU A 158 -3.85 -14.46 -37.56
CA LEU A 158 -3.92 -15.89 -37.87
C LEU A 158 -2.63 -16.57 -38.37
N CYS A 159 -2.14 -17.50 -37.55
CA CYS A 159 -1.16 -18.52 -37.92
C CYS A 159 -1.82 -19.50 -38.90
N ARG A 160 -1.83 -19.18 -40.20
CA ARG A 160 -2.00 -20.19 -41.24
C ARG A 160 -0.62 -20.69 -41.62
N ARG A 161 -0.48 -22.02 -41.67
CA ARG A 161 0.70 -22.82 -42.04
C ARG A 161 1.56 -23.27 -40.85
N VAL A 162 1.16 -24.46 -40.43
CA VAL A 162 1.87 -25.49 -39.69
C VAL A 162 3.35 -25.54 -40.10
N ALA A 163 4.23 -25.13 -39.20
CA ALA A 163 5.63 -25.54 -39.20
C ALA A 163 5.97 -25.99 -37.78
N PRO A 164 6.65 -27.13 -37.59
CA PRO A 164 6.77 -27.78 -36.29
C PRO A 164 7.68 -26.94 -35.39
N CYS A 165 7.07 -26.12 -34.54
CA CYS A 165 7.76 -25.55 -33.38
C CYS A 165 8.41 -26.72 -32.60
N ALA A 166 9.69 -26.59 -32.24
CA ALA A 166 10.50 -27.60 -31.55
C ALA A 166 9.86 -28.20 -30.27
N TYR A 167 8.80 -27.57 -29.76
CA TYR A 167 7.94 -28.05 -28.68
C TYR A 167 7.12 -29.31 -29.05
N HIS A 168 6.80 -29.55 -30.33
CA HIS A 168 5.94 -30.66 -30.78
C HIS A 168 6.59 -32.04 -30.68
N LYS A 169 7.92 -32.14 -30.61
CA LYS A 169 8.59 -33.46 -30.61
C LYS A 169 8.46 -34.20 -29.28
N ASN A 170 8.19 -33.50 -28.17
CA ASN A 170 8.33 -34.06 -26.81
C ASN A 170 7.04 -34.07 -25.95
N HIS A 171 5.89 -33.64 -26.47
CA HIS A 171 4.65 -33.57 -25.70
C HIS A 171 3.50 -34.33 -26.39
N LYS A 172 3.32 -35.61 -26.05
CA LYS A 172 2.23 -36.49 -26.53
C LYS A 172 0.84 -36.16 -25.94
N SER A 173 0.72 -35.14 -25.08
CA SER A 173 -0.51 -34.79 -24.36
C SER A 173 -1.15 -33.46 -24.81
N CYS A 174 -0.90 -33.02 -26.05
CA CYS A 174 -1.47 -31.78 -26.58
C CYS A 174 -2.91 -31.98 -27.10
N PRO A 175 -3.91 -31.22 -26.62
CA PRO A 175 -5.31 -31.35 -27.06
C PRO A 175 -5.59 -30.82 -28.48
N ALA A 176 -4.62 -30.15 -29.12
CA ALA A 176 -4.74 -29.67 -30.51
C ALA A 176 -4.39 -30.73 -31.57
N LEU A 177 -4.11 -31.97 -31.16
CA LEU A 177 -3.88 -33.14 -32.02
C LEU A 177 -5.04 -34.16 -31.93
N ARG A 178 -6.19 -33.76 -31.40
CA ARG A 178 -7.46 -34.50 -31.51
C ARG A 178 -8.37 -33.82 -32.50
#